data_AF-A0A258FPM0-F1
#
_entry.id   AF-A0A258FPM0-F1
#
_cell.length_a   1.000
_cell.length_b   1.000
_cell.length_c   1.000
_cell.angle_alpha   90.00
_cell.angle_beta   90.00
_cell.angle_gamma   90.00
#
_symmetry.space_group_name_H-M   'P 1'
#
loop_
_entity.id
_entity.type
_entity.pdbx_description
1 polymer ?
#
loop_
_entity_poly.entity_id
_entity_poly.type
_entity_poly.pdbx_seq_one_letter_code
_entity_poly.pdbx_strand_id
1 'polypeptide(L)' 'MVEQRPTKKQRELLSFIDGFIKGYGYGPSYREIMRALDYKSVSTVATHVNGLVARGW' A
#
# COMPACT_ATOMS: atom_id res chain seq x y z
N MET A 1 6.55 13.39 -18.32
CA MET A 1 6.23 12.33 -17.32
C MET A 1 4.75 12.48 -17.00
N VAL A 2 3.93 11.46 -17.27
CA VAL A 2 2.48 11.54 -17.01
C VAL A 2 2.28 11.44 -15.51
N GLU A 3 1.72 12.48 -14.90
CA GLU A 3 1.30 12.48 -13.51
C GLU A 3 0.15 11.46 -13.36
N GLN A 4 0.48 10.20 -13.08
CA GLN A 4 -0.54 9.19 -12.85
C GLN A 4 -1.09 9.40 -11.45
N ARG A 5 -2.34 9.83 -11.35
CA ARG A 5 -3.03 9.94 -10.06
C ARG A 5 -3.41 8.53 -9.56
N PRO A 6 -3.17 8.19 -8.28
CA PRO A 6 -3.53 6.89 -7.77
C PRO A 6 -5.05 6.78 -7.68
N THR A 7 -5.58 5.58 -7.93
CA THR A 7 -7.00 5.29 -7.66
C THR A 7 -7.31 5.42 -6.17
N LYS A 8 -8.59 5.46 -5.79
CA LYS A 8 -8.99 5.55 -4.37
C LYS A 8 -8.34 4.47 -3.49
N LYS A 9 -8.36 3.21 -3.93
CA LYS A 9 -7.74 2.08 -3.20
C LYS A 9 -6.21 2.18 -3.13
N GLN A 10 -5.59 2.64 -4.20
CA GLN A 10 -4.14 2.87 -4.22
C GLN A 10 -3.73 3.99 -3.27
N ARG A 11 -4.51 5.08 -3.25
CA ARG A 11 -4.28 6.19 -2.31
C ARG A 11 -4.46 5.73 -0.86
N GLU A 12 -5.48 4.94 -0.58
CA GLU A 12 -5.72 4.37 0.75
C GLU A 12 -4.54 3.48 1.20
N LEU A 13 -4.03 2.63 0.31
CA LEU A 13 -2.83 1.83 0.58
C LEU A 13 -1.59 2.68 0.85
N LEU A 14 -1.34 3.70 0.01
CA LEU A 14 -0.22 4.63 0.20
C LEU A 14 -0.35 5.41 1.52
N SER A 15 -1.54 5.91 1.83
CA SER A 15 -1.81 6.63 3.08
C SER A 15 -1.65 5.73 4.31
N PHE A 16 -2.06 4.46 4.22
CA PHE A 16 -1.82 3.50 5.29
C PHE A 16 -0.34 3.25 5.50
N ILE A 17 0.43 3.00 4.42
CA ILE A 17 1.87 2.74 4.52
C ILE A 17 2.61 3.94 5.10
N ASP A 18 2.33 5.15 4.61
CA ASP A 18 2.91 6.39 5.12
C ASP A 18 2.60 6.63 6.60
N GLY A 19 1.32 6.48 7.00
CA GLY A 19 0.90 6.60 8.38
C GLY A 19 1.53 5.55 9.29
N PHE A 20 1.63 4.31 8.82
CA PHE A 20 2.25 3.21 9.56
C PHE A 20 3.75 3.48 9.78
N ILE A 21 4.48 3.89 8.74
CA ILE A 21 5.92 4.23 8.86
C ILE A 21 6.12 5.37 9.86
N LYS A 22 5.32 6.43 9.77
CA LYS A 22 5.39 7.56 10.70
C LYS A 22 5.08 7.19 12.14
N GLY A 23 4.18 6.22 12.35
CA GLY A 23 3.77 5.77 13.68
C GLY A 23 4.73 4.76 14.32
N TYR A 24 5.29 3.84 13.54
CA TYR A 24 6.05 2.70 14.05
C TYR A 24 7.55 2.75 13.75
N GLY A 25 8.00 3.60 12.82
CA GLY A 25 9.40 3.74 12.42
C GLY A 25 9.90 2.65 11.46
N TYR A 26 9.02 1.78 10.97
CA TYR A 26 9.32 0.76 9.98
C TYR A 26 8.13 0.55 9.01
N GLY A 27 8.41 -0.04 7.84
CA GLY A 27 7.38 -0.34 6.85
C GLY A 27 6.48 -1.50 7.29
N PRO A 28 5.15 -1.43 7.07
CA PRO A 28 4.26 -2.51 7.45
C PRO A 28 4.54 -3.79 6.67
N SER A 29 4.36 -4.94 7.32
CA SER A 29 4.30 -6.25 6.68
C SER A 29 3.02 -6.39 5.83
N TYR A 30 3.03 -7.31 4.87
CA TYR A 30 1.83 -7.60 4.07
C TYR A 30 0.64 -8.07 4.92
N ARG A 31 0.89 -8.72 6.07
CA ARG A 31 -0.18 -9.13 6.99
C ARG A 31 -0.79 -7.96 7.76
N GLU A 32 -0.02 -6.91 8.03
CA GLU A 32 -0.54 -5.69 8.66
C GLU A 32 -1.38 -4.90 7.67
N ILE A 33 -0.90 -4.72 6.44
CA ILE A 33 -1.67 -4.11 5.36
C ILE A 33 -2.97 -4.90 5.12
N MET A 34 -2.87 -6.24 5.08
CA MET A 34 -4.03 -7.11 4.85
C MET A 34 -5.11 -6.90 5.92
N ARG A 35 -4.73 -6.89 7.20
CA ARG A 35 -5.65 -6.72 8.31
C ARG A 35 -6.25 -5.30 8.38
N ALA A 36 -5.44 -4.28 8.09
CA ALA A 36 -5.88 -2.90 8.19
C ALA A 36 -6.82 -2.47 7.06
N LEU A 37 -6.61 -3.00 5.84
CA LEU A 37 -7.36 -2.62 4.65
C LEU A 37 -8.33 -3.72 4.16
N ASP A 38 -8.57 -4.72 5.00
CA ASP A 38 -9.50 -5.84 4.75
C ASP A 38 -9.25 -6.56 3.41
N TYR A 39 -7.98 -6.81 3.08
CA TYR A 39 -7.65 -7.64 1.93
C TYR A 39 -7.87 -9.12 2.24
N LYS A 40 -8.39 -9.86 1.27
CA LYS A 40 -8.69 -11.30 1.41
C LYS A 40 -7.43 -12.17 1.57
N SER A 41 -6.28 -11.71 1.12
CA SER A 41 -5.03 -12.46 1.22
C SER A 41 -3.79 -11.57 1.15
N VAL A 42 -2.69 -12.07 1.70
CA VAL A 42 -1.35 -11.46 1.56
C VAL A 42 -0.89 -11.41 0.09
N SER A 43 -1.29 -12.38 -0.74
CA SER A 43 -0.98 -12.37 -2.17
C SER A 43 -1.65 -11.19 -2.88
N THR A 44 -2.89 -10.87 -2.51
CA THR A 44 -3.60 -9.69 -3.03
C THR A 44 -2.88 -8.40 -2.63
N VAL A 45 -2.43 -8.31 -1.38
CA VAL A 45 -1.60 -7.17 -0.91
C VAL A 45 -0.33 -7.04 -1.74
N ALA A 46 0.41 -8.13 -1.93
CA ALA A 46 1.64 -8.13 -2.72
C ALA A 46 1.40 -7.61 -4.14
N THR A 47 0.34 -8.05 -4.81
CA THR A 47 -0.03 -7.56 -6.14
C THR A 47 -0.28 -6.05 -6.15
N HIS A 48 -0.99 -5.52 -5.15
CA HIS A 48 -1.27 -4.08 -5.07
C HIS A 48 -0.01 -3.27 -4.76
N VAL A 49 0.84 -3.73 -3.85
CA VAL A 49 2.12 -3.07 -3.53
C VAL A 49 3.05 -3.08 -4.74
N ASN A 50 3.24 -4.23 -5.39
CA ASN A 50 4.07 -4.32 -6.59
C ASN A 50 3.55 -3.44 -7.73
N GLY A 51 2.22 -3.35 -7.88
CA GLY A 51 1.59 -2.47 -8.85
C GLY A 51 1.75 -0.98 -8.56
N LEU A 52 2.01 -0.59 -7.30
CA LEU A 52 2.39 0.76 -6.91
C LEU A 52 3.88 1.02 -7.19
N VAL A 53 4.76 0.11 -6.75
CA VAL A 53 6.21 0.19 -6.99
C VAL A 53 6.53 0.30 -8.48
N ALA A 54 5.88 -0.51 -9.32
CA ALA A 54 6.06 -0.47 -10.77
C ALA A 54 5.69 0.88 -11.42
N ARG A 55 4.89 1.71 -10.74
CA ARG A 55 4.51 3.06 -11.18
C ARG A 55 5.39 4.16 -10.58
N GLY A 56 6.36 3.80 -9.72
CA GLY A 56 7.27 4.74 -9.07
C GLY A 56 6.67 5.45 -7.86
N TRP A 57 5.71 4.82 -7.18
CA TRP A 57 5.23 5.28 -5.87
C TRP A 57 6.12 4.82 -4.73
#